data_AF-A0A5F9CSV7-F1
#
_entry.id   AF-A0A5F9CSV7-F1
#
_cell.length_a   1.000
_cell.length_b   1.000
_cell.length_c   1.000
_cell.angle_alpha   90.00
_cell.angle_beta   90.00
_cell.angle_gamma   90.00
#
_symmetry.space_group_name_H-M   'P 1'
#
loop_
_entity.id
_entity.type
_entity.pdbx_description
1 polymer ?
#
loop_
_entity_poly.entity_id
_entity_poly.type
_entity_poly.pdbx_seq_one_letter_code
_entity_poly.pdbx_strand_id
1 'polypeptide(L)'
;MSPGRGKYDFYIGLGLAMSSSIFIGGSFILKKKGLLRLARKGSMRAGQGGHAYLKEWLWWAGLLSMGAGEVANFAAYAFAPATLVTPLGALSVLVSAILSSYFLNERLNLHGKIGCLLSILGSTVMVIHAPKEEEIETLNEMSHKLGDPGFVVFATLVVIVSLIFIFVVGPRHGQTNILVYITICSVIGAFSVSCVKGLGIAIKELFAGKPVLRHPLAWILLLSLVVCVSTQINYLNRALDIFNTSIVTPIYYVFFTTSVLTCSAILFKEWQDMPVDDVIGTLSGFFTIIVGIFLLHAFKDVSFSLSSLPVSFRKDEKAVNGNLSSMYEVLNSNEESVTCGIEQHTGENISRRNGNLTAF
;
A
#
# COMPACT_ATOMS: atom_id res chain seq x y z
N MET A 1 19.71 32.03 -8.25
CA MET A 1 19.48 30.77 -8.98
C MET A 1 17.96 30.58 -9.09
N SER A 2 17.43 30.18 -10.25
CA SER A 2 16.00 30.39 -10.57
C SER A 2 15.08 29.40 -9.83
N PRO A 3 14.04 29.84 -9.09
CA PRO A 3 13.11 29.00 -8.31
C PRO A 3 12.29 27.98 -9.13
N GLY A 4 12.56 27.86 -10.43
CA GLY A 4 12.01 26.82 -11.29
C GLY A 4 12.70 25.46 -11.12
N ARG A 5 14.01 25.39 -10.86
CA ARG A 5 14.79 24.14 -10.97
C ARG A 5 14.35 23.06 -9.98
N GLY A 6 14.19 23.38 -8.69
CA GLY A 6 13.69 22.42 -7.70
C GLY A 6 12.28 21.91 -7.95
N LYS A 7 11.39 22.73 -8.53
CA LYS A 7 10.05 22.27 -8.92
C LYS A 7 10.12 21.24 -10.03
N TYR A 8 10.98 21.45 -11.03
CA TYR A 8 11.17 20.49 -12.12
C TYR A 8 11.75 19.16 -11.60
N ASP A 9 12.76 19.20 -10.75
CA ASP A 9 13.37 18.00 -10.16
C ASP A 9 12.33 17.20 -9.34
N PHE A 10 11.50 17.87 -8.55
CA PHE A 10 10.42 17.23 -7.80
C PHE A 10 9.43 16.49 -8.72
N TYR A 11 8.95 17.13 -9.80
CA TYR A 11 8.03 16.48 -10.74
C TYR A 11 8.68 15.34 -11.52
N ILE A 12 9.97 15.45 -11.84
CA ILE A 12 10.75 14.35 -12.44
C ILE A 12 10.79 13.16 -11.47
N GLY A 13 11.13 13.39 -10.20
CA GLY A 13 11.16 12.35 -9.18
C GLY A 13 9.80 11.70 -8.94
N LEU A 14 8.71 12.49 -8.89
CA LEU A 14 7.35 11.99 -8.79
C LEU A 14 6.98 11.10 -10.00
N GLY A 15 7.27 11.56 -11.22
CA GLY A 15 7.01 10.79 -12.44
C GLY A 15 7.82 9.49 -12.50
N LEU A 16 9.07 9.52 -12.04
CA LEU A 16 9.93 8.34 -11.91
C LEU A 16 9.38 7.35 -10.86
N ALA A 17 8.90 7.83 -9.71
CA ALA A 17 8.29 6.97 -8.68
C ALA A 17 6.98 6.31 -9.16
N MET A 18 6.12 7.06 -9.85
CA MET A 18 4.88 6.53 -10.41
C MET A 18 5.14 5.51 -11.53
N SER A 19 6.05 5.83 -12.45
CA SER A 19 6.43 4.90 -13.53
C SER A 19 7.08 3.63 -12.97
N SER A 20 7.97 3.76 -11.99
CA SER A 20 8.54 2.64 -11.25
C SER A 20 7.44 1.73 -10.68
N SER A 21 6.46 2.31 -9.99
CA SER A 21 5.35 1.56 -9.41
C SER A 21 4.55 0.78 -10.45
N ILE A 22 4.32 1.36 -11.63
CA ILE A 22 3.65 0.69 -12.74
C ILE A 22 4.49 -0.47 -13.29
N PHE A 23 5.79 -0.26 -13.51
CA PHE A 23 6.70 -1.28 -14.02
C PHE A 23 6.88 -2.45 -13.04
N ILE A 24 7.09 -2.16 -11.76
CA ILE A 24 7.19 -3.16 -10.69
C ILE A 24 5.85 -3.89 -10.56
N GLY A 25 4.74 -3.16 -10.48
CA GLY A 25 3.41 -3.74 -10.34
C GLY A 25 3.02 -4.65 -11.50
N GLY A 26 3.28 -4.22 -12.74
CA GLY A 26 3.07 -5.01 -13.95
C GLY A 26 3.99 -6.22 -14.07
N SER A 27 5.23 -6.12 -13.56
CA SER A 27 6.22 -7.21 -13.62
C SER A 27 5.71 -8.48 -12.94
N PHE A 28 5.03 -8.35 -11.79
CA PHE A 28 4.46 -9.48 -11.06
C PHE A 28 3.41 -10.21 -11.90
N ILE A 29 2.59 -9.47 -12.64
CA ILE A 29 1.52 -10.04 -13.47
C ILE A 29 2.08 -10.72 -14.72
N LEU A 30 3.08 -10.12 -15.37
CA LEU A 30 3.77 -10.73 -16.51
C LEU A 30 4.45 -12.04 -16.10
N LYS A 31 5.17 -12.06 -14.97
CA LYS A 31 5.78 -13.27 -14.41
C LYS A 31 4.73 -14.33 -14.09
N LYS A 32 3.65 -13.95 -13.39
CA LYS A 32 2.56 -14.87 -13.02
C LYS A 32 1.87 -15.44 -14.26
N LYS A 33 1.58 -14.62 -15.27
CA LYS A 33 0.97 -15.06 -16.55
C LYS A 33 1.90 -15.98 -17.34
N GLY A 34 3.20 -15.70 -17.36
CA GLY A 34 4.22 -16.58 -17.96
C GLY A 34 4.24 -17.95 -17.29
N LEU A 35 4.28 -17.99 -15.96
CA LEU A 35 4.25 -19.25 -15.19
C LEU A 35 2.95 -20.05 -15.40
N LEU A 36 1.80 -19.37 -15.43
CA LEU A 36 0.50 -20.02 -15.71
C LEU A 36 0.40 -20.57 -17.14
N ARG A 37 1.04 -19.91 -18.12
CA ARG A 37 1.12 -20.42 -19.49
C ARG A 37 1.95 -21.71 -19.55
N LEU A 38 2.98 -21.83 -18.73
CA LEU A 38 3.81 -23.04 -18.64
C LEU A 38 3.11 -24.18 -17.95
N ALA A 39 2.43 -23.89 -16.84
CA ALA A 39 1.62 -24.89 -16.15
C ALA A 39 0.56 -25.49 -17.09
N ARG A 40 -0.07 -24.67 -17.96
CA ARG A 40 -1.01 -25.14 -18.99
C ARG A 40 -0.36 -25.99 -20.08
N LYS A 41 0.93 -25.80 -20.37
CA LYS A 41 1.70 -26.62 -21.32
C LYS A 41 2.20 -27.94 -20.70
N GLY A 42 1.80 -28.26 -19.47
CA GLY A 42 2.23 -29.49 -18.77
C GLY A 42 3.70 -29.51 -18.36
N SER A 43 4.40 -28.37 -18.43
CA SER A 43 5.78 -28.27 -17.97
C SER A 43 5.85 -28.29 -16.44
N MET A 44 6.89 -28.92 -15.89
CA MET A 44 7.16 -28.89 -14.45
C MET A 44 7.09 -27.46 -13.92
N ARG A 45 6.33 -27.27 -12.84
CA ARG A 45 6.18 -25.94 -12.22
C ARG A 45 7.54 -25.53 -11.65
N ALA A 46 7.83 -24.23 -11.68
CA ALA A 46 9.07 -23.67 -11.13
C ALA A 46 9.28 -24.07 -9.66
N GLY A 47 8.20 -24.11 -8.86
CA GLY A 47 8.25 -24.54 -7.45
C GLY A 47 8.56 -26.02 -7.21
N GLN A 48 8.64 -26.85 -8.26
CA GLN A 48 9.03 -28.26 -8.16
C GLN A 48 10.45 -28.52 -8.70
N GLY A 49 11.21 -27.47 -9.04
CA GLY A 49 12.57 -27.59 -9.61
C GLY A 49 12.62 -27.53 -11.14
N GLY A 50 11.52 -27.16 -11.81
CA GLY A 50 11.48 -27.03 -13.27
C GLY A 50 12.07 -25.71 -13.77
N HIS A 51 13.11 -25.77 -14.62
CA HIS A 51 13.70 -24.58 -15.28
C HIS A 51 13.00 -24.14 -16.58
N ALA A 52 11.84 -24.74 -16.90
CA ALA A 52 11.14 -24.47 -18.15
C ALA A 52 10.73 -22.99 -18.33
N TYR A 53 10.53 -22.26 -17.23
CA TYR A 53 10.14 -20.84 -17.25
C TYR A 53 11.18 -19.95 -17.93
N LEU A 54 12.46 -20.35 -17.96
CA LEU A 54 13.53 -19.62 -18.65
C LEU A 54 13.32 -19.58 -20.17
N LYS A 55 12.50 -20.47 -20.74
CA LYS A 55 12.16 -20.47 -22.17
C LYS A 55 10.98 -19.57 -22.52
N GLU A 56 10.27 -19.01 -21.53
CA GLU A 56 9.06 -18.22 -21.78
C GLU A 56 9.38 -16.72 -21.83
N TRP A 57 9.09 -16.11 -22.98
CA TRP A 57 9.34 -14.69 -23.21
C TRP A 57 8.59 -13.78 -22.22
N LEU A 58 7.38 -14.15 -21.80
CA LEU A 58 6.60 -13.38 -20.80
C LEU A 58 7.28 -13.32 -19.43
N TRP A 59 8.02 -14.37 -19.05
CA TRP A 59 8.76 -14.37 -17.78
C TRP A 59 9.95 -13.40 -17.85
N TRP A 60 10.71 -13.42 -18.94
CA TRP A 60 11.81 -12.47 -19.20
C TRP A 60 11.32 -11.03 -19.32
N ALA A 61 10.21 -10.79 -20.01
CA ALA A 61 9.59 -9.48 -20.08
C ALA A 61 9.21 -8.96 -18.68
N GLY A 62 8.69 -9.83 -17.81
CA GLY A 62 8.44 -9.50 -16.42
C GLY A 62 9.73 -9.22 -15.64
N LEU A 63 10.81 -9.98 -15.86
CA LEU A 63 12.10 -9.72 -15.21
C LEU A 63 12.70 -8.37 -15.63
N LEU A 64 12.72 -8.07 -16.92
CA LEU A 64 13.20 -6.81 -17.47
C LEU A 64 12.37 -5.61 -16.97
N SER A 65 11.03 -5.76 -16.94
CA SER A 65 10.13 -4.74 -16.39
C SER A 65 10.42 -4.46 -14.92
N MET A 66 10.70 -5.50 -14.11
CA MET A 66 11.08 -5.30 -12.71
C MET A 66 12.40 -4.52 -12.60
N GLY A 67 13.42 -4.89 -13.38
CA GLY A 67 14.70 -4.18 -13.40
C GLY A 67 14.56 -2.70 -13.79
N ALA A 68 13.79 -2.41 -14.84
CA ALA A 68 13.49 -1.04 -15.26
C ALA A 68 12.77 -0.25 -14.14
N GLY A 69 11.82 -0.89 -13.46
CA GLY A 69 11.11 -0.30 -12.33
C GLY A 69 12.03 0.02 -11.15
N GLU A 70 12.96 -0.86 -10.79
CA GLU A 70 13.92 -0.61 -9.71
C GLU A 70 14.92 0.52 -10.07
N VAL A 71 15.38 0.58 -11.33
CA VAL A 71 16.23 1.68 -11.80
C VAL A 71 15.48 3.02 -11.73
N ALA A 72 14.21 3.04 -12.16
CA ALA A 72 13.36 4.23 -12.04
C ALA A 72 13.12 4.61 -10.57
N ASN A 73 12.96 3.64 -9.66
CA ASN A 73 12.82 3.88 -8.22
C ASN A 73 14.07 4.52 -7.62
N PHE A 74 15.24 3.95 -7.96
CA PHE A 74 16.52 4.49 -7.54
C PHE A 74 16.73 5.92 -8.05
N ALA A 75 16.40 6.16 -9.32
CA ALA A 75 16.45 7.50 -9.89
C ALA A 75 15.48 8.45 -9.15
N ALA A 76 14.25 8.01 -8.82
CA ALA A 76 13.29 8.82 -8.09
C ALA A 76 13.85 9.34 -6.75
N TYR A 77 14.55 8.50 -5.97
CA TYR A 77 15.20 8.92 -4.72
C TYR A 77 16.30 9.97 -4.90
N ALA A 78 16.86 10.11 -6.10
CA ALA A 78 17.85 11.15 -6.40
C ALA A 78 17.20 12.51 -6.71
N PHE A 79 15.92 12.54 -7.10
CA PHE A 79 15.21 13.75 -7.55
C PHE A 79 14.06 14.17 -6.64
N ALA A 80 13.53 13.27 -5.81
CA ALA A 80 12.39 13.54 -4.93
C ALA A 80 12.63 13.01 -3.52
N PRO A 81 11.89 13.57 -2.53
CA PRO A 81 12.01 13.17 -1.14
C PRO A 81 11.73 11.70 -0.90
N ALA A 82 12.55 11.09 -0.03
CA ALA A 82 12.29 9.75 0.47
C ALA A 82 10.92 9.66 1.15
N THR A 83 10.53 10.76 1.84
CA THR A 83 9.21 10.96 2.45
C THR A 83 8.04 10.74 1.48
N LEU A 84 8.24 10.98 0.18
CA LEU A 84 7.24 10.80 -0.88
C LEU A 84 7.45 9.50 -1.66
N VAL A 85 8.69 9.19 -2.04
CA VAL A 85 9.01 8.05 -2.91
C VAL A 85 8.71 6.72 -2.22
N THR A 86 9.04 6.58 -0.92
CA THR A 86 8.84 5.34 -0.19
C THR A 86 7.36 4.95 -0.05
N PRO A 87 6.44 5.85 0.38
CA PRO A 87 5.02 5.53 0.42
C PRO A 87 4.42 5.20 -0.95
N LEU A 88 4.84 5.91 -2.01
CA LEU A 88 4.39 5.65 -3.39
C LEU A 88 4.73 4.24 -3.86
N GLY A 89 5.76 3.59 -3.29
CA GLY A 89 6.04 2.17 -3.54
C GLY A 89 4.83 1.25 -3.27
N ALA A 90 3.90 1.64 -2.38
CA ALA A 90 2.63 0.92 -2.18
C ALA A 90 1.75 0.88 -3.43
N LEU A 91 1.85 1.88 -4.30
CA LEU A 91 1.11 1.92 -5.56
C LEU A 91 1.52 0.75 -6.47
N SER A 92 2.74 0.21 -6.35
CA SER A 92 3.12 -0.98 -7.12
C SER A 92 2.27 -2.21 -6.76
N VAL A 93 1.97 -2.39 -5.47
CA VAL A 93 1.10 -3.47 -4.96
C VAL A 93 -0.33 -3.27 -5.46
N LEU A 94 -0.81 -2.02 -5.43
CA LEU A 94 -2.10 -1.64 -5.99
C LEU A 94 -2.20 -1.94 -7.48
N VAL A 95 -1.20 -1.52 -8.27
CA VAL A 95 -1.14 -1.77 -9.72
C VAL A 95 -1.13 -3.27 -9.99
N SER A 96 -0.35 -4.06 -9.25
CA SER A 96 -0.40 -5.52 -9.33
C SER A 96 -1.80 -6.06 -9.04
N ALA A 97 -2.47 -5.60 -7.98
CA ALA A 97 -3.80 -6.09 -7.61
C ALA A 97 -4.85 -5.80 -8.70
N ILE A 98 -4.86 -4.57 -9.24
CA ILE A 98 -5.77 -4.16 -10.31
C ILE A 98 -5.49 -4.96 -11.58
N LEU A 99 -4.23 -5.06 -12.00
CA LEU A 99 -3.84 -5.80 -13.19
C LEU A 99 -4.08 -7.31 -13.03
N SER A 100 -3.93 -7.88 -11.83
CA SER A 100 -4.27 -9.28 -11.57
C SER A 100 -5.78 -9.51 -11.75
N SER A 101 -6.61 -8.59 -11.26
CA SER A 101 -8.05 -8.69 -11.45
C SER A 101 -8.46 -8.65 -12.92
N TYR A 102 -7.85 -7.74 -13.68
CA TYR A 102 -8.16 -7.57 -15.11
C TYR A 102 -7.59 -8.70 -15.99
N PHE A 103 -6.30 -9.05 -15.84
CA PHE A 103 -5.63 -10.00 -16.73
C PHE A 103 -5.76 -11.47 -16.32
N LEU A 104 -5.99 -11.75 -15.03
CA LEU A 104 -6.13 -13.13 -14.53
C LEU A 104 -7.58 -13.45 -14.12
N ASN A 105 -8.53 -12.51 -14.29
CA ASN A 105 -9.93 -12.64 -13.84
C ASN A 105 -10.06 -13.00 -12.35
N GLU A 106 -9.10 -12.57 -11.53
CA GLU A 106 -9.17 -12.74 -10.08
C GLU A 106 -10.19 -11.73 -9.50
N ARG A 107 -11.15 -12.22 -8.72
CA ARG A 107 -12.16 -11.36 -8.10
C ARG A 107 -11.49 -10.56 -6.97
N LEU A 108 -11.55 -9.23 -7.05
CA LEU A 108 -11.21 -8.36 -5.92
C LEU A 108 -12.41 -8.26 -4.97
N ASN A 109 -12.22 -8.67 -3.72
CA ASN A 109 -13.21 -8.52 -2.65
C ASN A 109 -13.56 -7.03 -2.44
N LEU A 110 -14.74 -6.75 -1.88
CA LEU A 110 -15.18 -5.37 -1.59
C LEU A 110 -14.13 -4.60 -0.76
N HIS A 111 -13.62 -5.24 0.29
CA HIS A 111 -12.54 -4.72 1.12
C HIS A 111 -11.26 -4.43 0.32
N GLY A 112 -10.94 -5.26 -0.67
CA GLY A 112 -9.82 -5.01 -1.59
C GLY A 112 -10.04 -3.75 -2.43
N LYS A 113 -11.25 -3.52 -2.94
CA LYS A 113 -11.60 -2.28 -3.67
C LYS A 113 -11.52 -1.03 -2.79
N ILE A 114 -12.04 -1.12 -1.56
CA ILE A 114 -11.97 -0.02 -0.59
C ILE A 114 -10.51 0.24 -0.20
N GLY A 115 -9.72 -0.82 0.03
CA GLY A 115 -8.29 -0.71 0.30
C GLY A 115 -7.53 -0.04 -0.83
N CYS A 116 -7.83 -0.40 -2.08
CA CYS A 116 -7.28 0.26 -3.26
C CYS A 116 -7.60 1.76 -3.29
N LEU A 117 -8.86 2.13 -3.05
CA LEU A 117 -9.29 3.54 -3.03
C LEU A 117 -8.58 4.34 -1.93
N LEU A 118 -8.50 3.78 -0.72
CA LEU A 118 -7.80 4.41 0.41
C LEU A 118 -6.31 4.58 0.13
N SER A 119 -5.63 3.59 -0.46
CA SER A 119 -4.22 3.72 -0.82
C SER A 119 -3.97 4.82 -1.86
N ILE A 120 -4.87 5.00 -2.84
CA ILE A 120 -4.78 6.10 -3.81
C ILE A 120 -4.99 7.45 -3.13
N LEU A 121 -6.04 7.58 -2.31
CA LEU A 121 -6.35 8.82 -1.60
C LEU A 121 -5.22 9.20 -0.65
N GLY A 122 -4.74 8.26 0.16
CA GLY A 122 -3.62 8.48 1.08
C GLY A 122 -2.33 8.88 0.37
N SER A 123 -1.99 8.21 -0.74
CA SER A 123 -0.81 8.58 -1.56
C SER A 123 -0.95 9.98 -2.14
N THR A 124 -2.15 10.36 -2.59
CA THR A 124 -2.42 11.70 -3.13
C THR A 124 -2.27 12.78 -2.05
N VAL A 125 -2.83 12.54 -0.86
CA VAL A 125 -2.70 13.47 0.28
C VAL A 125 -1.23 13.62 0.68
N MET A 126 -0.46 12.52 0.74
CA MET A 126 0.97 12.58 1.03
C MET A 126 1.76 13.38 -0.02
N VAL A 127 1.43 13.24 -1.32
CA VAL A 127 2.11 14.00 -2.38
C VAL A 127 1.81 15.49 -2.30
N ILE A 128 0.57 15.86 -1.96
CA ILE A 128 0.15 17.27 -1.85
C ILE A 128 0.87 17.98 -0.71
N HIS A 129 1.03 17.31 0.43
CA HIS A 129 1.62 17.87 1.65
C HIS A 129 3.10 17.49 1.83
N ALA A 130 3.73 16.93 0.79
CA ALA A 130 5.12 16.49 0.87
C ALA A 130 6.05 17.69 1.15
N PRO A 131 7.10 17.50 1.98
CA PRO A 131 8.08 18.55 2.22
C PRO A 131 8.73 18.97 0.91
N LYS A 132 8.86 20.28 0.72
CA LYS A 132 9.76 20.84 -0.27
C LYS A 132 11.16 20.71 0.33
N GLU A 133 11.91 19.70 -0.10
CA GLU A 133 13.26 19.48 0.42
C GLU A 133 14.12 20.74 0.22
N GLU A 134 14.96 21.06 1.21
CA GLU A 134 16.15 21.87 0.95
C GLU A 134 16.95 21.17 -0.15
N GLU A 135 17.26 21.88 -1.23
CA GLU A 135 18.01 21.35 -2.37
C GLU A 135 19.44 20.99 -1.93
N ILE A 136 19.62 19.79 -1.35
CA ILE A 136 20.96 19.25 -1.08
C ILE A 136 21.52 18.78 -2.42
N GLU A 137 22.20 19.69 -3.10
CA GLU A 137 22.77 19.44 -4.42
C GLU A 137 24.19 18.89 -4.34
N THR A 138 24.84 18.94 -3.17
CA THR A 138 26.26 18.61 -3.03
C THR A 138 26.56 17.53 -1.99
N LEU A 139 27.59 16.71 -2.26
CA LEU A 139 28.07 15.72 -1.28
C LEU A 139 28.61 16.35 0.01
N ASN A 140 29.08 17.59 -0.04
CA ASN A 140 29.57 18.29 1.15
C ASN A 140 28.43 18.67 2.08
N GLU A 141 27.30 19.15 1.55
CA GLU A 141 26.09 19.41 2.35
C GLU A 141 25.53 18.11 2.93
N MET A 142 25.53 17.02 2.15
CA MET A 142 25.18 15.69 2.65
C MET A 142 26.11 15.27 3.80
N SER A 143 27.42 15.49 3.67
CA SER A 143 28.39 15.23 4.75
C SER A 143 28.09 16.03 6.00
N HIS A 144 27.70 17.30 5.84
CA HIS A 144 27.38 18.17 6.96
C HIS A 144 26.12 17.70 7.68
N LYS A 145 25.08 17.32 6.95
CA LYS A 145 23.84 16.77 7.52
C LYS A 145 24.07 15.41 8.21
N LEU A 146 24.92 14.55 7.65
CA LEU A 146 25.34 13.29 8.29
C LEU A 146 26.18 13.51 9.55
N GLY A 147 26.94 14.60 9.62
CA GLY A 147 27.76 14.98 10.78
C GLY A 147 27.01 15.77 11.85
N ASP A 148 25.76 16.15 11.59
CA ASP A 148 24.94 16.89 12.56
C ASP A 148 24.72 16.04 13.82
N PRO A 149 24.92 16.60 15.03
CA PRO A 149 24.85 15.83 16.27
C PRO A 149 23.50 15.14 16.46
N GLY A 150 22.40 15.74 16.00
CA GLY A 150 21.07 15.12 16.04
C GLY A 150 21.00 13.82 15.24
N PHE A 151 21.50 13.83 14.00
CA PHE A 151 21.53 12.64 13.17
C PHE A 151 22.51 11.59 13.69
N VAL A 152 23.70 11.98 14.16
CA VAL A 152 24.69 11.04 14.71
C VAL A 152 24.14 10.29 15.93
N VAL A 153 23.49 10.99 16.87
CA VAL A 153 22.85 10.36 18.04
C VAL A 153 21.73 9.41 17.61
N PHE A 154 20.87 9.85 16.69
CA PHE A 154 19.82 8.99 16.14
C PHE A 154 20.41 7.74 15.47
N ALA A 155 21.40 7.91 14.59
CA ALA A 155 22.00 6.84 13.82
C ALA A 155 22.69 5.81 14.73
N THR A 156 23.46 6.27 15.71
CA THR A 156 24.11 5.41 16.69
C THR A 156 23.09 4.63 17.54
N LEU A 157 22.02 5.27 17.99
CA LEU A 157 20.95 4.60 18.73
C LEU A 157 20.27 3.52 17.88
N VAL A 158 19.92 3.83 16.64
CA VAL A 158 19.31 2.84 15.72
C VAL A 158 20.24 1.67 15.45
N VAL A 159 21.54 1.91 15.27
CA VAL A 159 22.53 0.83 15.11
C VAL A 159 22.61 -0.02 16.37
N ILE A 160 22.68 0.59 17.56
CA ILE A 160 22.72 -0.15 18.84
C ILE A 160 21.46 -1.01 19.01
N VAL A 161 20.28 -0.43 18.80
CA VAL A 161 19.00 -1.15 18.88
C VAL A 161 18.97 -2.29 17.86
N SER A 162 19.43 -2.06 16.63
CA SER A 162 19.52 -3.09 15.59
C SER A 162 20.44 -4.23 16.01
N LEU A 163 21.62 -3.93 16.58
CA LEU A 163 22.56 -4.95 17.06
C LEU A 163 21.98 -5.76 18.23
N ILE A 164 21.28 -5.11 19.16
CA ILE A 164 20.58 -5.81 20.26
C ILE A 164 19.51 -6.74 19.68
N PHE A 165 18.73 -6.27 18.73
CA PHE A 165 17.71 -7.09 18.07
C PHE A 165 18.35 -8.25 17.29
N ILE A 166 19.48 -8.05 16.63
CA ILE A 166 20.19 -9.08 15.87
C ILE A 166 20.80 -10.16 16.77
N PHE A 167 21.53 -9.76 17.83
CA PHE A 167 22.33 -10.69 18.63
C PHE A 167 21.58 -11.25 19.84
N VAL A 168 20.64 -10.51 20.42
CA VAL A 168 19.95 -10.90 21.67
C VAL A 168 18.52 -11.36 21.40
N VAL A 169 17.75 -10.53 20.70
CA VAL A 169 16.31 -10.78 20.51
C VAL A 169 16.06 -11.77 19.37
N GLY A 170 16.80 -11.68 18.28
CA GLY A 170 16.68 -12.50 17.08
C GLY A 170 16.79 -13.99 17.36
N PRO A 171 17.84 -14.47 18.05
CA PRO A 171 18.00 -15.89 18.36
C PRO A 171 16.91 -16.43 19.30
N ARG A 172 16.38 -15.60 20.19
CA ARG A 172 15.40 -16.03 21.21
C ARG A 172 13.95 -15.93 20.77
N HIS A 173 13.59 -14.86 20.07
CA HIS A 173 12.20 -14.50 19.76
C HIS A 173 11.94 -14.27 18.27
N GLY A 174 12.96 -14.33 17.39
CA GLY A 174 12.76 -14.10 15.96
C GLY A 174 11.82 -15.11 15.30
N GLN A 175 11.81 -16.35 15.78
CA GLN A 175 10.93 -17.42 15.28
C GLN A 175 9.49 -17.31 15.77
N THR A 176 9.25 -16.64 16.91
CA THR A 176 7.92 -16.57 17.54
C THR A 176 7.24 -15.22 17.30
N ASN A 177 8.02 -14.15 17.13
CA ASN A 177 7.50 -12.80 16.96
C ASN A 177 8.04 -12.16 15.68
N ILE A 178 7.14 -12.01 14.71
CA ILE A 178 7.40 -11.38 13.41
C ILE A 178 8.01 -9.97 13.52
N LEU A 179 7.65 -9.21 14.56
CA LEU A 179 8.09 -7.83 14.74
C LEU A 179 9.60 -7.71 14.90
N VAL A 180 10.27 -8.75 15.40
CA VAL A 180 11.72 -8.75 15.60
C VAL A 180 12.44 -8.62 14.27
N TYR A 181 12.16 -9.50 13.31
CA TYR A 181 12.81 -9.44 11.99
C TYR A 181 12.36 -8.24 11.17
N ILE A 182 11.08 -7.87 11.26
CA ILE A 182 10.57 -6.69 10.55
C ILE A 182 11.22 -5.41 11.07
N THR A 183 11.34 -5.23 12.38
CA THR A 183 11.96 -4.03 12.94
C THR A 183 13.42 -3.91 12.50
N ILE A 184 14.19 -5.01 12.53
CA ILE A 184 15.59 -5.03 12.06
C ILE A 184 15.68 -4.60 10.59
N CYS A 185 14.93 -5.25 9.70
CA CYS A 185 15.04 -4.96 8.27
C CYS A 185 14.50 -3.56 7.92
N SER A 186 13.50 -3.06 8.66
CA SER A 186 12.93 -1.73 8.46
C SER A 186 13.88 -0.60 8.86
N VAL A 187 14.50 -0.66 10.04
CA VAL A 187 15.39 0.41 10.50
C VAL A 187 16.71 0.42 9.73
N ILE A 188 17.27 -0.76 9.40
CA ILE A 188 18.46 -0.86 8.54
C ILE A 188 18.12 -0.42 7.11
N GLY A 189 16.93 -0.79 6.62
CA GLY A 189 16.44 -0.37 5.32
C GLY A 189 16.27 1.15 5.20
N ALA A 190 15.93 1.85 6.28
CA ALA A 190 15.87 3.30 6.29
C ALA A 190 17.24 3.94 5.99
N PHE A 191 18.33 3.37 6.54
CA PHE A 191 19.68 3.81 6.18
C PHE A 191 20.06 3.47 4.74
N SER A 192 19.60 2.35 4.19
CA SER A 192 19.78 2.05 2.76
C SER A 192 19.18 3.17 1.89
N VAL A 193 17.98 3.66 2.21
CA VAL A 193 17.33 4.75 1.46
C VAL A 193 18.13 6.04 1.56
N SER A 194 18.64 6.41 2.74
CA SER A 194 19.52 7.56 2.91
C SER A 194 20.82 7.44 2.11
N CYS A 195 21.43 6.23 2.07
CA CYS A 195 22.63 5.97 1.29
C CYS A 195 22.36 6.07 -0.22
N VAL A 196 21.24 5.52 -0.69
CA VAL A 196 20.80 5.65 -2.10
C VAL A 196 20.65 7.10 -2.48
N LYS A 197 20.00 7.92 -1.64
CA LYS A 197 19.82 9.35 -1.90
C LYS A 197 21.17 10.09 -1.98
N GLY A 198 22.07 9.85 -1.02
CA GLY A 198 23.42 10.42 -1.06
C GLY A 198 24.25 9.98 -2.28
N LEU A 199 24.12 8.72 -2.69
CA LEU A 199 24.74 8.22 -3.94
C LEU A 199 24.10 8.81 -5.18
N GLY A 200 22.79 9.07 -5.17
CA GLY A 200 22.08 9.78 -6.23
C GLY A 200 22.67 11.18 -6.44
N ILE A 201 22.92 11.91 -5.36
CA ILE A 201 23.62 13.21 -5.39
C ILE A 201 25.05 13.05 -5.93
N ALA A 202 25.79 12.03 -5.47
CA ALA A 202 27.14 11.72 -5.98
C ALA A 202 27.15 11.50 -7.50
N ILE A 203 26.18 10.74 -8.03
CA ILE A 203 26.06 10.46 -9.45
C ILE A 203 25.69 11.73 -10.24
N LYS A 204 24.79 12.56 -9.72
CA LYS A 204 24.48 13.87 -10.32
C LYS A 204 25.71 14.76 -10.42
N GLU A 205 26.49 14.87 -9.36
CA GLU A 205 27.74 15.64 -9.35
C GLU A 205 28.80 15.05 -10.29
N LEU A 206 28.84 13.72 -10.44
CA LEU A 206 29.75 13.04 -11.38
C LEU A 206 29.40 13.39 -12.83
N PHE A 207 28.11 13.38 -13.20
CA PHE A 207 27.66 13.82 -14.53
C PHE A 207 27.87 15.32 -14.77
N ALA A 208 27.90 16.13 -13.70
CA ALA A 208 28.26 17.54 -13.77
C ALA A 208 29.79 17.78 -13.89
N GLY A 209 30.61 16.73 -13.95
CA GLY A 209 32.06 16.82 -14.13
C GLY A 209 32.84 17.13 -12.85
N LYS A 210 32.22 17.06 -11.67
CA LYS A 210 32.93 17.25 -10.39
C LYS A 210 33.73 16.00 -10.02
N PRO A 211 34.87 16.12 -9.31
CA PRO A 211 35.73 14.99 -8.95
C PRO A 211 35.16 14.14 -7.78
N VAL A 212 33.95 13.61 -7.94
CA VAL A 212 33.22 12.85 -6.92
C VAL A 212 33.94 11.58 -6.47
N LEU A 213 34.65 10.90 -7.39
CA LEU A 213 35.37 9.67 -7.08
C LEU A 213 36.50 9.87 -6.06
N ARG A 214 37.00 11.11 -5.89
CA ARG A 214 37.98 11.45 -4.85
C ARG A 214 37.35 11.71 -3.49
N HIS A 215 36.03 11.96 -3.41
CA HIS A 215 35.37 12.18 -2.13
C HIS A 215 35.20 10.85 -1.39
N PRO A 216 35.77 10.71 -0.17
CA PRO A 216 35.69 9.46 0.59
C PRO A 216 34.25 9.09 0.99
N LEU A 217 33.38 10.09 1.12
CA LEU A 217 31.97 9.92 1.49
C LEU A 217 31.21 9.05 0.49
N ALA A 218 31.45 9.19 -0.82
CA ALA A 218 30.77 8.39 -1.83
C ALA A 218 31.04 6.88 -1.67
N TRP A 219 32.28 6.52 -1.34
CA TRP A 219 32.68 5.14 -1.07
C TRP A 219 32.13 4.60 0.25
N ILE A 220 32.08 5.44 1.29
CA ILE A 220 31.46 5.08 2.58
C ILE A 220 29.97 4.82 2.40
N LEU A 221 29.25 5.69 1.67
CA LEU A 221 27.83 5.48 1.37
C LEU A 221 27.60 4.22 0.54
N LEU A 222 28.47 3.93 -0.44
CA LEU A 222 28.37 2.71 -1.24
C LEU A 222 28.57 1.46 -0.39
N LEU A 223 29.61 1.42 0.43
CA LEU A 223 29.88 0.29 1.32
C LEU A 223 28.73 0.10 2.33
N SER A 224 28.28 1.19 2.95
CA SER A 224 27.15 1.19 3.87
C SER A 224 25.88 0.68 3.20
N LEU A 225 25.60 1.11 1.97
CA LEU A 225 24.45 0.64 1.20
C LEU A 225 24.50 -0.88 0.99
N VAL A 226 25.65 -1.42 0.58
CA VAL A 226 25.81 -2.86 0.34
C VAL A 226 25.55 -3.66 1.62
N VAL A 227 26.11 -3.22 2.75
CA VAL A 227 25.91 -3.87 4.06
C VAL A 227 24.45 -3.78 4.51
N CYS A 228 23.83 -2.60 4.41
CA CYS A 228 22.45 -2.38 4.82
C CYS A 228 21.48 -3.20 3.96
N VAL A 229 21.62 -3.18 2.63
CA VAL A 229 20.76 -3.95 1.71
C VAL A 229 20.93 -5.45 1.92
N SER A 230 22.15 -5.95 2.09
CA SER A 230 22.39 -7.37 2.34
C SER A 230 21.71 -7.84 3.62
N THR A 231 21.83 -7.03 4.69
CA THR A 231 21.21 -7.32 5.98
C THR A 231 19.68 -7.24 5.90
N GLN A 232 19.16 -6.21 5.25
CA GLN A 232 17.73 -6.00 5.02
C GLN A 232 17.10 -7.18 4.27
N ILE A 233 17.68 -7.59 3.14
CA ILE A 233 17.18 -8.71 2.34
C ILE A 233 17.22 -10.02 3.14
N ASN A 234 18.30 -10.26 3.89
CA ASN A 234 18.42 -11.47 4.70
C ASN A 234 17.30 -11.57 5.75
N TYR A 235 17.06 -10.51 6.52
CA TYR A 235 16.02 -10.52 7.56
C TYR A 235 14.60 -10.49 7.00
N LEU A 236 14.37 -9.77 5.91
CA LEU A 236 13.07 -9.79 5.22
C LEU A 236 12.76 -11.21 4.70
N ASN A 237 13.73 -11.88 4.10
CA ASN A 237 13.57 -13.26 3.63
C ASN A 237 13.32 -14.22 4.79
N ARG A 238 14.01 -14.08 5.93
CA ARG A 238 13.72 -14.89 7.12
C ARG A 238 12.29 -14.67 7.63
N ALA A 239 11.81 -13.43 7.66
CA ALA A 239 10.42 -13.15 8.05
C ALA A 239 9.41 -13.79 7.10
N LEU A 240 9.67 -13.74 5.79
CA LEU A 240 8.80 -14.34 4.76
C LEU A 240 8.81 -15.87 4.74
N ASP A 241 9.91 -16.48 5.19
CA ASP A 241 10.05 -17.95 5.28
C ASP A 241 9.25 -18.52 6.48
N ILE A 242 9.20 -17.78 7.58
CA ILE A 242 8.58 -18.24 8.84
C ILE A 242 7.11 -17.82 8.94
N PHE A 243 6.78 -16.60 8.48
CA PHE A 243 5.46 -16.00 8.66
C PHE A 243 4.71 -15.84 7.35
N ASN A 244 3.37 -15.87 7.43
CA ASN A 244 2.52 -15.71 6.26
C ASN A 244 2.75 -14.33 5.60
N THR A 245 3.07 -14.33 4.30
CA THR A 245 3.30 -13.12 3.50
C THR A 245 2.15 -12.12 3.60
N SER A 246 0.89 -12.57 3.72
CA SER A 246 -0.27 -11.69 3.90
C SER A 246 -0.22 -10.85 5.18
N ILE A 247 0.55 -11.28 6.19
CA ILE A 247 0.79 -10.54 7.43
C ILE A 247 2.12 -9.78 7.36
N VAL A 248 3.17 -10.40 6.79
CA VAL A 248 4.51 -9.79 6.67
C VAL A 248 4.49 -8.51 5.85
N THR A 249 3.83 -8.52 4.69
CA THR A 249 3.81 -7.36 3.76
C THR A 249 3.23 -6.08 4.37
N PRO A 250 2.01 -6.07 4.96
CA PRO A 250 1.46 -4.86 5.55
C PRO A 250 2.28 -4.35 6.75
N ILE A 251 2.74 -5.25 7.62
CA ILE A 251 3.54 -4.87 8.80
C ILE A 251 4.90 -4.30 8.37
N TYR A 252 5.59 -4.98 7.44
CA TYR A 252 6.84 -4.48 6.88
C TYR A 252 6.68 -3.09 6.27
N TYR A 253 5.62 -2.88 5.48
CA TYR A 253 5.36 -1.58 4.86
C TYR A 253 5.24 -0.47 5.90
N VAL A 254 4.49 -0.68 6.97
CA VAL A 254 4.31 0.29 8.05
C VAL A 254 5.65 0.60 8.71
N PHE A 255 6.34 -0.42 9.23
CA PHE A 255 7.59 -0.24 9.96
C PHE A 255 8.69 0.36 9.08
N PHE A 256 8.81 -0.09 7.83
CA PHE A 256 9.79 0.43 6.88
C PHE A 256 9.51 1.88 6.54
N THR A 257 8.27 2.21 6.17
CA THR A 257 7.91 3.58 5.78
C THR A 257 8.04 4.53 6.97
N THR A 258 7.61 4.13 8.18
CA THR A 258 7.82 4.94 9.38
C THR A 258 9.30 5.17 9.66
N SER A 259 10.13 4.12 9.59
CA SER A 259 11.59 4.25 9.80
C SER A 259 12.23 5.17 8.78
N VAL A 260 11.82 5.08 7.50
CA VAL A 260 12.29 5.98 6.44
C VAL A 260 11.84 7.42 6.68
N LEU A 261 10.57 7.65 7.03
CA LEU A 261 10.04 8.98 7.33
C LEU A 261 10.80 9.63 8.47
N THR A 262 11.01 8.89 9.58
CA THR A 262 11.77 9.38 10.73
C THR A 262 13.23 9.65 10.38
N CYS A 263 13.88 8.74 9.65
CA CYS A 263 15.26 8.92 9.20
C CYS A 263 15.40 10.15 8.30
N SER A 264 14.51 10.32 7.31
CA SER A 264 14.50 11.47 6.40
C SER A 264 14.25 12.77 7.15
N ALA A 265 13.24 12.80 8.03
CA ALA A 265 12.90 13.97 8.83
C ALA A 265 14.07 14.46 9.69
N ILE A 266 14.81 13.54 10.32
CA ILE A 266 15.97 13.89 11.17
C ILE A 266 17.18 14.27 10.31
N LEU A 267 17.48 13.49 9.27
CA LEU A 267 18.66 13.69 8.42
C LEU A 267 18.58 14.99 7.63
N PHE A 268 17.44 15.25 6.98
CA PHE A 268 17.28 16.40 6.10
C PHE A 268 16.71 17.62 6.84
N LYS A 269 16.20 17.45 8.06
CA LYS A 269 15.48 18.49 8.83
C LYS A 269 14.23 19.03 8.11
N GLU A 270 13.67 18.23 7.21
CA GLU A 270 12.51 18.55 6.35
C GLU A 270 11.27 19.02 7.13
N TRP A 271 11.14 18.64 8.40
CA TRP A 271 9.95 18.91 9.21
C TRP A 271 10.09 20.18 10.07
N GLN A 272 11.27 20.80 10.13
CA GLN A 272 11.47 22.02 10.93
C GLN A 272 10.78 23.25 10.30
N ASP A 273 10.76 23.32 8.97
CA ASP A 273 10.18 24.43 8.21
C ASP A 273 8.80 24.10 7.60
N MET A 274 8.27 22.91 7.88
CA MET A 274 6.98 22.47 7.36
C MET A 274 5.82 23.11 8.16
N PRO A 275 4.81 23.71 7.51
CA PRO A 275 3.64 24.22 8.21
C PRO A 275 2.87 23.06 8.86
N VAL A 276 2.19 23.34 9.98
CA VAL A 276 1.49 22.31 10.77
C VAL A 276 0.45 21.56 9.93
N ASP A 277 -0.22 22.25 8.99
CA ASP A 277 -1.20 21.65 8.08
C ASP A 277 -0.56 20.58 7.18
N ASP A 278 0.66 20.82 6.68
CA ASP A 278 1.39 19.87 5.84
C ASP A 278 1.88 18.65 6.65
N VAL A 279 2.24 18.85 7.92
CA VAL A 279 2.60 17.73 8.83
C VAL A 279 1.38 16.84 9.07
N ILE A 280 0.23 17.45 9.39
CA ILE A 280 -1.03 16.72 9.61
C ILE A 280 -1.48 16.02 8.32
N GLY A 281 -1.36 16.69 7.17
CA GLY A 281 -1.63 16.13 5.86
C GLY A 281 -0.75 14.91 5.57
N THR A 282 0.56 15.02 5.78
CA THR A 282 1.51 13.91 5.57
C THR A 282 1.19 12.71 6.47
N LEU A 283 0.94 12.94 7.76
CA LEU A 283 0.63 11.87 8.72
C LEU A 283 -0.73 11.22 8.43
N SER A 284 -1.76 12.01 8.10
CA SER A 284 -3.09 11.50 7.76
C SER A 284 -3.07 10.72 6.45
N GLY A 285 -2.34 11.18 5.44
CA GLY A 285 -2.09 10.45 4.20
C GLY A 285 -1.42 9.11 4.47
N PHE A 286 -0.35 9.10 5.26
CA PHE A 286 0.36 7.88 5.64
C PHE A 286 -0.55 6.88 6.36
N PHE A 287 -1.32 7.34 7.36
CA PHE A 287 -2.28 6.49 8.07
C PHE A 287 -3.36 5.92 7.11
N THR A 288 -3.84 6.72 6.18
CA THR A 288 -4.82 6.29 5.17
C THR A 288 -4.24 5.18 4.27
N ILE A 289 -2.98 5.29 3.86
CA ILE A 289 -2.30 4.23 3.09
C ILE A 289 -2.16 2.95 3.92
N ILE A 290 -1.80 3.07 5.20
CA ILE A 290 -1.72 1.92 6.11
C ILE A 290 -3.05 1.17 6.15
N VAL A 291 -4.16 1.88 6.39
CA VAL A 291 -5.49 1.29 6.40
C VAL A 291 -5.80 0.63 5.05
N GLY A 292 -5.44 1.28 3.94
CA GLY A 292 -5.63 0.74 2.59
C GLY A 292 -4.89 -0.59 2.36
N ILE A 293 -3.63 -0.68 2.75
CA ILE A 293 -2.80 -1.88 2.58
C ILE A 293 -3.26 -3.01 3.52
N PHE A 294 -3.60 -2.70 4.77
CA PHE A 294 -4.17 -3.69 5.68
C PHE A 294 -5.48 -4.27 5.13
N LEU A 295 -6.37 -3.43 4.59
CA LEU A 295 -7.61 -3.92 3.97
C LEU A 295 -7.35 -4.80 2.74
N LEU A 296 -6.33 -4.47 1.95
CA LEU A 296 -5.95 -5.22 0.76
C LEU A 296 -5.38 -6.62 1.10
N HIS A 297 -4.62 -6.73 2.20
CA HIS A 297 -3.93 -7.95 2.58
C HIS A 297 -4.66 -8.81 3.62
N ALA A 298 -5.27 -8.20 4.64
CA ALA A 298 -5.93 -8.94 5.74
C ALA A 298 -7.26 -9.61 5.31
N PHE A 299 -7.98 -9.01 4.35
CA PHE A 299 -9.28 -9.51 3.87
C PHE A 299 -9.22 -10.13 2.47
N LYS A 300 -8.02 -10.44 1.99
CA LYS A 300 -7.82 -11.05 0.67
C LYS A 300 -8.57 -12.38 0.53
N ASP A 301 -8.68 -13.14 1.63
CA ASP A 301 -9.32 -14.46 1.66
C ASP A 301 -10.75 -14.44 2.23
N VAL A 302 -11.26 -13.29 2.68
CA VAL A 302 -12.59 -13.17 3.31
C VAL A 302 -13.59 -12.57 2.32
N SER A 303 -14.34 -13.45 1.64
CA SER A 303 -15.37 -13.05 0.67
C SER A 303 -16.66 -12.63 1.36
N PHE A 304 -16.75 -11.36 1.78
CA PHE A 304 -18.06 -10.76 2.06
C PHE A 304 -18.66 -10.24 0.74
N SER A 305 -19.63 -10.98 0.22
CA SER A 305 -20.47 -10.50 -0.88
C SER A 305 -21.49 -9.51 -0.32
N LEU A 306 -21.77 -8.40 -1.02
CA LEU A 306 -22.84 -7.46 -0.64
C LEU A 306 -24.22 -8.14 -0.49
N SER A 307 -24.37 -9.37 -0.98
CA SER A 307 -25.53 -10.22 -0.74
C SER A 307 -25.66 -10.75 0.70
N SER A 308 -24.67 -10.55 1.58
CA SER A 308 -24.73 -10.92 3.01
C SER A 308 -24.92 -9.73 3.95
N LEU A 309 -25.14 -8.51 3.43
CA LEU A 309 -25.66 -7.42 4.25
C LEU A 309 -27.06 -7.80 4.73
N PRO A 310 -27.37 -7.69 6.04
CA PRO A 310 -28.73 -7.90 6.51
C PRO A 310 -29.63 -6.94 5.74
N VAL A 311 -30.67 -7.51 5.13
CA VAL A 311 -31.78 -6.85 4.44
C VAL A 311 -32.62 -6.06 5.46
N SER A 312 -32.00 -5.19 6.26
CA SER A 312 -32.68 -4.35 7.23
C SER A 312 -33.22 -3.10 6.56
N PHE A 313 -32.47 -2.50 5.62
CA PHE A 313 -32.90 -1.27 4.95
C PHE A 313 -34.02 -1.47 3.91
N ARG A 314 -34.31 -2.70 3.47
CA ARG A 314 -35.43 -2.96 2.54
C ARG A 314 -36.75 -3.25 3.26
N LYS A 315 -36.71 -3.51 4.58
CA LYS A 315 -37.93 -3.72 5.38
C LYS A 315 -38.54 -2.39 5.83
N ASP A 316 -37.72 -1.37 6.10
CA ASP A 316 -38.22 -0.05 6.46
C ASP A 316 -38.90 0.67 5.29
N GLU A 317 -38.40 0.56 4.05
CA GLU A 317 -39.05 1.19 2.90
C GLU A 317 -40.41 0.54 2.54
N LYS A 318 -40.56 -0.78 2.76
CA LYS A 318 -41.85 -1.47 2.60
C LYS A 318 -42.81 -1.24 3.77
N ALA A 319 -42.31 -1.12 5.00
CA ALA A 319 -43.14 -0.80 6.17
C ALA A 319 -43.65 0.65 6.12
N VAL A 320 -42.82 1.59 5.65
CA VAL A 320 -43.21 2.99 5.47
C VAL A 320 -44.20 3.15 4.31
N ASN A 321 -44.00 2.47 3.17
CA ASN A 321 -44.98 2.51 2.07
C ASN A 321 -46.29 1.78 2.40
N GLY A 322 -46.26 0.69 3.17
CA GLY A 322 -47.48 -0.02 3.61
C GLY A 322 -48.29 0.75 4.65
N ASN A 323 -47.64 1.51 5.53
CA ASN A 323 -48.33 2.36 6.49
C ASN A 323 -48.89 3.64 5.83
N LEU A 324 -48.22 4.20 4.83
CA LEU A 324 -48.71 5.39 4.13
C LEU A 324 -49.96 5.09 3.28
N SER A 325 -50.03 3.91 2.65
CA SER A 325 -51.24 3.48 1.92
C SER A 325 -52.42 3.21 2.86
N SER A 326 -52.17 2.57 4.02
CA SER A 326 -53.20 2.32 5.03
C SER A 326 -53.73 3.62 5.65
N MET A 327 -52.88 4.62 5.86
CA MET A 327 -53.29 5.92 6.40
C MET A 327 -54.12 6.73 5.39
N TYR A 328 -53.81 6.63 4.10
CA TYR A 328 -54.61 7.25 3.02
C TYR A 328 -55.98 6.57 2.84
N GLU A 329 -56.08 5.24 2.96
CA GLU A 329 -57.37 4.54 2.91
C GLU A 329 -58.25 4.84 4.14
N VAL A 330 -57.65 4.99 5.34
CA VAL A 330 -58.39 5.35 6.57
C VAL A 330 -58.89 6.81 6.54
N LEU A 331 -58.13 7.73 5.94
CA LEU A 331 -58.57 9.12 5.75
C LEU A 331 -59.72 9.23 4.74
N ASN A 332 -59.66 8.51 3.61
CA ASN A 332 -60.75 8.48 2.63
C ASN A 332 -62.02 7.79 3.16
N SER A 333 -61.88 6.73 3.98
CA SER A 333 -63.03 6.00 4.54
C SER A 333 -63.81 6.82 5.58
N ASN A 334 -63.18 7.80 6.22
CA ASN A 334 -63.83 8.65 7.21
C ASN A 334 -64.61 9.83 6.57
N GLU A 335 -64.23 10.29 5.38
CA GLU A 335 -64.98 11.35 4.66
C GLU A 335 -66.26 10.85 3.99
N GLU A 336 -66.34 9.57 3.58
CA GLU A 336 -67.56 9.01 2.97
C GLU A 336 -68.62 8.56 4.00
N SER A 337 -68.32 8.57 5.30
CA SER A 337 -69.22 8.03 6.35
C SER A 337 -70.15 9.05 7.02
N VAL A 338 -70.13 10.33 6.61
CA VAL A 338 -70.91 11.42 7.26
C VAL A 338 -72.13 11.92 6.45
N THR A 339 -72.52 11.24 5.35
CA THR A 339 -73.79 11.57 4.66
C THR A 339 -74.77 10.40 4.71
N CYS A 340 -75.52 10.41 5.81
CA CYS A 340 -76.84 9.82 6.09
C CYS A 340 -77.50 8.94 5.02
N GLY A 341 -77.84 7.71 5.39
CA GLY A 341 -78.58 6.76 4.57
C GLY A 341 -80.10 6.95 4.58
N ILE A 342 -80.76 6.28 3.63
CA ILE A 342 -82.17 5.85 3.67
C ILE A 342 -82.29 4.47 2.98
N GLU A 343 -82.70 3.49 3.80
CA GLU A 343 -83.56 2.32 3.55
C GLU A 343 -83.22 1.11 2.63
N GLN A 344 -83.48 -0.07 3.26
CA GLN A 344 -84.27 -1.22 2.80
C GLN A 344 -83.62 -2.50 2.21
N HIS A 345 -83.60 -3.53 3.07
CA HIS A 345 -84.27 -4.85 2.92
C HIS A 345 -83.64 -6.03 2.11
N THR A 346 -83.42 -7.13 2.85
CA THR A 346 -83.66 -8.59 2.54
C THR A 346 -82.69 -9.46 1.71
N GLY A 347 -82.49 -10.70 2.20
CA GLY A 347 -82.17 -11.93 1.44
C GLY A 347 -80.77 -12.53 1.70
N GLU A 348 -80.63 -13.63 2.47
CA GLU A 348 -80.46 -15.03 1.98
C GLU A 348 -79.10 -15.31 1.29
N ASN A 349 -78.35 -16.42 1.43
CA ASN A 349 -78.41 -17.69 2.17
C ASN A 349 -77.09 -18.47 1.88
N ILE A 350 -76.73 -19.45 2.74
CA ILE A 350 -76.02 -20.74 2.42
C ILE A 350 -74.50 -20.68 2.04
N SER A 351 -73.54 -21.18 2.85
CA SER A 351 -73.22 -22.55 3.34
C SER A 351 -72.43 -23.46 2.37
N ARG A 352 -71.21 -23.86 2.79
CA ARG A 352 -70.61 -25.24 2.80
C ARG A 352 -69.07 -25.15 2.89
N ARG A 353 -68.28 -26.08 3.44
CA ARG A 353 -68.30 -27.11 4.50
C ARG A 353 -67.10 -28.04 4.18
N ASN A 354 -66.20 -28.24 5.17
CA ASN A 354 -65.25 -29.36 5.41
C ASN A 354 -64.28 -29.82 4.29
N GLY A 355 -63.09 -30.36 4.55
CA GLY A 355 -62.38 -30.75 5.79
C GLY A 355 -61.19 -31.69 5.46
N ASN A 356 -60.22 -31.79 6.39
CA ASN A 356 -59.38 -32.93 6.84
C ASN A 356 -59.00 -34.09 5.86
N LEU A 357 -57.87 -34.82 5.91
CA LEU A 357 -56.78 -35.06 6.87
C LEU A 357 -55.64 -35.86 6.14
N THR A 358 -54.39 -35.66 6.59
CA THR A 358 -53.18 -36.54 6.69
C THR A 358 -52.98 -37.90 5.99
N ALA A 359 -51.68 -38.12 5.68
CA ALA A 359 -50.81 -39.33 5.81
C ALA A 359 -50.87 -40.43 4.73
N PHE A 360 -49.76 -40.59 3.99
CA PHE A 360 -48.65 -41.52 4.28
C PHE A 360 -47.36 -41.04 3.63
#